data_AF-A0A962E5W6-F1
#
_entry.id   AF-A0A962E5W6-F1
#
_cell.length_a   1.000
_cell.length_b   1.000
_cell.length_c   1.000
_cell.angle_alpha   90.00
_cell.angle_beta   90.00
_cell.angle_gamma   90.00
#
_symmetry.space_group_name_H-M   'P 1'
#
loop_
_entity.id
_entity.type
_entity.pdbx_description
1 polymer ?
#
loop_
_entity_poly.entity_id
_entity_poly.type
_entity_poly.pdbx_seq_one_letter_code
_entity_poly.pdbx_strand_id
1 'polypeptide(L)'
;MAAEPASAAPRRSNAAAAALIGIVIGAMMGVLVATPLANSARLRHAYPRAIMNLLERDFDTVSEISAQQPCRSARLEQRLRRMRSLVVDTPAAFAAEDDSRFLAANQALIKALDEASGETRCADLVEAVNRVDRACEGCHADYR
;
A
#
# COMPACT_ATOMS: atom_id res chain seq x y z
N MET A 1 -46.79 11.48 72.55
CA MET A 1 -47.23 11.40 71.14
C MET A 1 -46.39 12.41 70.37
N ALA A 2 -45.30 11.94 69.75
CA ALA A 2 -45.05 11.92 68.29
C ALA A 2 -44.37 13.22 67.80
N ALA A 3 -43.36 13.27 66.93
CA ALA A 3 -42.42 12.31 66.33
C ALA A 3 -41.27 13.16 65.73
N GLU A 4 -40.06 12.61 65.65
CA GLU A 4 -38.85 13.17 65.00
C GLU A 4 -38.99 13.33 63.46
N PRO A 5 -38.32 14.31 62.84
CA PRO A 5 -37.88 14.19 61.45
C PRO A 5 -36.37 13.96 61.36
N ALA A 6 -36.01 12.83 60.73
CA ALA A 6 -34.65 12.43 60.41
C ALA A 6 -34.03 13.29 59.30
N SER A 7 -32.77 13.69 59.54
CA SER A 7 -31.93 14.45 58.62
C SER A 7 -31.38 13.56 57.50
N ALA A 8 -31.66 13.89 56.23
CA ALA A 8 -31.18 13.15 55.07
C ALA A 8 -29.77 13.63 54.65
N ALA A 9 -28.76 12.77 54.80
CA ALA A 9 -27.39 13.01 54.34
C ALA A 9 -27.22 12.65 52.84
N PRO A 10 -26.33 13.34 52.08
CA PRO A 10 -26.29 13.22 50.63
C PRO A 10 -25.50 12.00 50.11
N ARG A 11 -26.00 11.42 49.00
CA ARG A 11 -25.50 10.23 48.27
C ARG A 11 -24.12 10.45 47.60
N ARG A 12 -23.03 10.41 48.37
CA ARG A 12 -21.64 10.54 47.86
C ARG A 12 -21.17 9.35 46.99
N SER A 13 -21.68 8.14 47.23
CA SER A 13 -21.31 6.91 46.51
C SER A 13 -21.73 6.92 45.04
N ASN A 14 -22.88 7.52 44.73
CA ASN A 14 -23.45 7.49 43.38
C ASN A 14 -22.72 8.45 42.44
N ALA A 15 -22.14 9.53 42.97
CA ALA A 15 -21.36 10.49 42.18
C ALA A 15 -20.02 9.91 41.72
N ALA A 16 -19.33 9.15 42.59
CA ALA A 16 -18.08 8.47 42.23
C ALA A 16 -18.32 7.34 41.20
N ALA A 17 -19.39 6.57 41.36
CA ALA A 17 -19.80 5.55 40.40
C ALA A 17 -20.18 6.17 39.04
N ALA A 18 -20.95 7.26 39.04
CA ALA A 18 -21.31 7.98 37.81
C ALA A 18 -20.08 8.58 37.11
N ALA A 19 -19.11 9.10 37.86
CA ALA A 19 -17.86 9.63 37.31
C ALA A 19 -17.00 8.54 36.67
N LEU A 20 -16.87 7.37 37.31
CA LEU A 20 -16.16 6.21 36.74
C LEU A 20 -16.83 5.71 35.45
N ILE A 21 -18.16 5.62 35.43
CA ILE A 21 -18.91 5.24 34.23
C ILE A 21 -18.68 6.27 33.11
N GLY A 22 -18.70 7.57 33.42
CA GLY A 22 -18.40 8.63 32.46
C GLY A 22 -17.00 8.52 31.85
N ILE A 23 -15.98 8.21 32.67
CA ILE A 23 -14.60 7.99 32.20
C ILE A 23 -14.52 6.77 31.29
N VAL A 24 -15.15 5.65 31.65
CA VAL A 24 -15.15 4.43 30.83
C VAL A 24 -15.83 4.67 29.49
N ILE A 25 -16.99 5.33 29.48
CA ILE A 25 -17.71 5.67 28.25
C ILE A 25 -16.88 6.63 27.39
N GLY A 26 -16.30 7.67 28.00
CA GLY A 26 -15.43 8.61 27.30
C GLY A 26 -14.20 7.93 26.68
N ALA A 27 -13.58 7.00 27.40
CA ALA A 27 -12.46 6.22 26.90
C ALA A 27 -12.87 5.28 25.75
N MET A 28 -14.01 4.58 25.88
CA MET A 28 -14.53 3.73 24.80
C MET A 28 -14.85 4.53 23.54
N MET A 29 -15.51 5.69 23.69
CA MET A 29 -15.80 6.59 22.57
C MET A 29 -14.51 7.15 21.95
N GLY A 30 -13.52 7.50 22.77
CA GLY A 30 -12.20 7.94 22.30
C GLY A 30 -11.50 6.88 21.43
N VAL A 31 -11.51 5.61 21.86
CA VAL A 31 -10.93 4.50 21.09
C VAL A 31 -11.71 4.23 19.79
N LEU A 32 -13.04 4.28 19.83
CA LEU A 32 -13.91 4.07 18.66
C LEU A 32 -13.68 5.14 17.57
N VAL A 33 -13.33 6.37 17.96
CA VAL A 33 -13.11 7.49 17.01
C VAL A 33 -11.64 7.62 16.59
N ALA A 34 -10.69 7.38 17.49
CA ALA A 34 -9.26 7.53 17.17
C ALA A 34 -8.75 6.47 16.17
N THR A 35 -9.33 5.26 16.20
CA THR A 35 -8.94 4.14 15.33
C THR A 35 -9.21 4.36 13.83
N PRO A 36 -10.39 4.83 13.37
CA PRO A 36 -10.63 5.08 11.95
C PRO A 36 -9.78 6.22 11.37
N LEU A 37 -9.47 7.25 12.17
CA LEU A 37 -8.62 8.37 11.75
C LEU A 37 -7.18 7.91 11.46
N ALA A 38 -6.56 7.15 12.37
CA ALA A 38 -5.24 6.57 12.15
C ALA A 38 -5.22 5.54 10.99
N ASN A 39 -6.33 4.83 10.79
CA ASN A 39 -6.44 3.85 9.70
C ASN A 39 -6.61 4.51 8.32
N SER A 40 -7.27 5.68 8.24
CA SER A 40 -7.51 6.37 6.97
C SER A 40 -6.21 6.71 6.22
N ALA A 41 -5.18 7.16 6.93
CA ALA A 41 -3.87 7.44 6.34
C ALA A 41 -3.16 6.17 5.85
N ARG A 42 -3.31 5.05 6.58
CA ARG A 42 -2.77 3.74 6.15
C ARG A 42 -3.47 3.21 4.91
N LEU A 43 -4.79 3.39 4.83
CA LEU A 43 -5.60 2.93 3.70
C LEU A 43 -5.29 3.70 2.41
N ARG A 44 -5.01 5.01 2.50
CA ARG A 44 -4.64 5.84 1.33
C ARG A 44 -3.41 5.32 0.58
N HIS A 45 -2.44 4.75 1.28
CA HIS A 45 -1.22 4.22 0.67
C HIS A 45 -1.20 2.70 0.54
N ALA A 46 -2.24 2.01 1.00
CA ALA A 46 -2.29 0.55 0.98
C ALA A 46 -2.23 0.01 -0.46
N TYR A 47 -2.98 0.63 -1.37
CA TYR A 47 -3.06 0.18 -2.76
C TYR A 47 -1.76 0.47 -3.56
N PRO A 48 -1.22 1.70 -3.61
CA PRO A 48 0.10 1.98 -4.21
C PRO A 48 1.21 1.07 -3.69
N ARG A 49 1.26 0.88 -2.36
CA ARG A 49 2.27 0.04 -1.72
C ARG A 49 2.14 -1.42 -2.12
N ALA A 50 0.91 -1.93 -2.22
CA ALA A 50 0.67 -3.29 -2.66
C ALA A 50 1.15 -3.51 -4.11
N ILE A 51 0.89 -2.55 -5.00
CA ILE A 51 1.39 -2.63 -6.38
C ILE A 51 2.92 -2.66 -6.41
N MET A 52 3.59 -1.75 -5.69
CA MET A 52 5.06 -1.68 -5.70
C MET A 52 5.71 -2.93 -5.10
N ASN A 53 5.16 -3.49 -4.02
CA ASN A 53 5.64 -4.75 -3.45
C ASN A 53 5.48 -5.93 -4.42
N LEU A 54 4.40 -5.95 -5.22
CA LEU A 54 4.20 -6.99 -6.23
C LEU A 54 5.15 -6.81 -7.41
N LEU A 55 5.39 -5.57 -7.86
CA LEU A 55 6.35 -5.26 -8.90
C LEU A 55 7.77 -5.66 -8.49
N GLU A 56 8.20 -5.32 -7.27
CA GLU A 56 9.51 -5.71 -6.72
C GLU A 56 9.69 -7.23 -6.72
N ARG A 57 8.72 -7.96 -6.16
CA ARG A 57 8.76 -9.44 -6.12
C ARG A 57 8.83 -10.06 -7.52
N ASP A 58 8.03 -9.55 -8.45
CA ASP A 58 8.01 -10.08 -9.82
C ASP A 58 9.30 -9.73 -10.56
N PHE A 59 9.86 -8.53 -10.33
CA PHE A 59 11.15 -8.11 -10.87
C PHE A 59 12.31 -8.98 -10.37
N ASP A 60 12.38 -9.25 -9.07
CA ASP A 60 13.39 -10.16 -8.50
C ASP A 60 13.36 -11.53 -9.19
N THR A 61 12.15 -12.07 -9.39
CA THR A 61 11.96 -13.35 -10.10
C THR A 61 12.39 -13.26 -11.57
N VAL A 62 12.09 -12.16 -12.25
CA VAL A 62 12.47 -11.95 -13.66
C VAL A 62 13.99 -11.81 -13.78
N SER A 63 14.63 -11.05 -12.90
CA SER A 63 16.08 -10.88 -12.85
C SER A 63 16.81 -12.18 -12.55
N GLU A 64 16.29 -13.00 -11.63
CA GLU A 64 16.86 -14.30 -11.30
C GLU A 64 16.80 -15.26 -12.50
N ILE A 65 15.65 -15.31 -13.20
CA ILE A 65 15.44 -16.25 -14.31
C ILE A 65 16.18 -15.80 -15.57
N SER A 66 16.25 -14.50 -15.86
CA SER A 66 16.88 -13.97 -17.08
C SER A 66 18.37 -14.31 -17.16
N ALA A 67 19.04 -14.44 -16.01
CA ALA A 67 20.45 -14.80 -15.90
C ALA A 67 20.73 -16.32 -16.07
N GLN A 68 19.70 -17.17 -16.10
CA GLN A 68 19.85 -18.62 -16.19
C GLN A 68 19.81 -19.12 -17.64
N GLN A 69 20.24 -20.37 -17.89
CA GLN A 69 20.05 -21.05 -19.17
C GLN A 69 19.21 -22.33 -19.01
N PRO A 70 18.13 -22.51 -19.80
CA PRO A 70 17.53 -21.52 -20.71
C PRO A 70 16.88 -20.36 -19.94
N CYS A 71 17.07 -19.13 -20.42
CA CYS A 71 16.57 -17.91 -19.76
C CYS A 71 15.05 -17.71 -19.93
N ARG A 72 14.42 -18.43 -20.87
CA ARG A 72 12.99 -18.30 -21.16
C ARG A 72 12.23 -19.48 -20.55
N SER A 73 11.20 -19.16 -19.76
CA SER A 73 10.32 -20.13 -19.15
C SER A 73 8.90 -19.55 -19.05
N ALA A 74 7.89 -20.42 -18.96
CA ALA A 74 6.51 -19.98 -18.72
C ALA A 74 6.39 -19.11 -17.45
N ARG A 75 7.26 -19.34 -16.46
CA ARG A 75 7.35 -18.54 -15.24
C ARG A 75 7.85 -17.12 -15.51
N LEU A 76 8.91 -16.94 -16.30
CA LEU A 76 9.40 -15.62 -16.70
C LEU A 76 8.29 -14.83 -17.40
N GLU A 77 7.66 -15.44 -18.41
CA GLU A 77 6.64 -14.77 -19.22
C GLU A 77 5.40 -14.41 -18.39
N GLN A 78 5.01 -15.28 -17.46
CA GLN A 78 3.93 -14.98 -16.52
C GLN A 78 4.25 -13.76 -15.64
N ARG A 79 5.49 -13.63 -15.18
CA ARG A 79 5.91 -12.50 -14.32
C ARG A 79 5.95 -11.19 -15.10
N LEU A 80 6.54 -11.18 -16.30
CA LEU A 80 6.54 -10.01 -17.17
C LEU A 80 5.11 -9.53 -17.50
N ARG A 81 4.20 -10.46 -17.84
CA ARG A 81 2.78 -10.12 -18.09
C ARG A 81 2.09 -9.54 -16.85
N ARG A 82 2.36 -10.10 -15.67
CA ARG A 82 1.80 -9.60 -14.41
C ARG A 82 2.33 -8.20 -14.08
N MET A 83 3.62 -7.96 -14.23
CA MET A 83 4.20 -6.62 -14.06
C MET A 83 3.53 -5.64 -15.01
N ARG A 84 3.37 -6.01 -16.28
CA ARG A 84 2.72 -5.16 -17.29
C ARG A 84 1.28 -4.79 -16.92
N SER A 85 0.51 -5.74 -16.37
CA SER A 85 -0.85 -5.45 -15.87
C SER A 85 -0.86 -4.58 -14.61
N LEU A 86 0.13 -4.70 -13.73
CA LEU A 86 0.20 -3.86 -12.53
C LEU A 86 0.58 -2.42 -12.87
N VAL A 87 1.51 -2.23 -13.82
CA VAL A 87 2.00 -0.90 -14.20
C VAL A 87 0.90 -0.03 -14.80
N VAL A 88 -0.01 -0.59 -15.60
CA VAL A 88 -1.13 0.19 -16.18
C VAL A 88 -2.09 0.75 -15.14
N ASP A 89 -2.16 0.14 -13.95
CA ASP A 89 -3.03 0.59 -12.87
C ASP A 89 -2.36 1.67 -11.99
N THR A 90 -1.04 1.90 -12.15
CA THR A 90 -0.31 2.83 -11.27
C THR A 90 -0.76 4.29 -11.36
N PRO A 91 -1.13 4.88 -12.51
CA PRO A 91 -1.62 6.26 -12.51
C PRO A 91 -2.84 6.46 -11.60
N ALA A 92 -3.82 5.55 -11.68
CA ALA A 92 -4.99 5.59 -10.82
C ALA A 92 -4.67 5.25 -9.36
N ALA A 93 -3.77 4.30 -9.12
CA ALA A 93 -3.38 3.93 -7.77
C ALA A 93 -2.74 5.10 -7.02
N PHE A 94 -1.90 5.88 -7.70
CA PHE A 94 -1.16 7.02 -7.14
C PHE A 94 -1.94 8.35 -7.24
N ALA A 95 -3.15 8.36 -7.80
CA ALA A 95 -3.90 9.58 -8.12
C ALA A 95 -3.07 10.59 -8.94
N ALA A 96 -2.37 10.07 -9.96
CA ALA A 96 -1.39 10.77 -10.79
C ALA A 96 -1.84 10.85 -12.27
N GLU A 97 -3.14 10.77 -12.54
CA GLU A 97 -3.71 10.78 -13.90
C GLU A 97 -3.46 12.10 -14.64
N ASP A 98 -3.29 13.21 -13.92
CA ASP A 98 -3.00 14.53 -14.47
C ASP A 98 -1.51 14.91 -14.40
N ASP A 99 -0.66 14.03 -13.85
CA ASP A 99 0.78 14.25 -13.75
C ASP A 99 1.49 13.72 -15.00
N SER A 100 1.79 14.64 -15.94
CA SER A 100 2.44 14.29 -17.20
C SER A 100 3.83 13.66 -17.03
N ARG A 101 4.56 14.01 -15.96
CA ARG A 101 5.87 13.43 -15.68
C ARG A 101 5.73 12.00 -15.15
N PHE A 102 4.75 11.76 -14.29
CA PHE A 102 4.41 10.40 -13.83
C PHE A 102 3.98 9.53 -14.99
N LEU A 103 3.08 10.02 -15.85
CA LEU A 103 2.60 9.29 -17.03
C LEU A 103 3.74 8.96 -18.00
N ALA A 104 4.70 9.87 -18.19
CA ALA A 104 5.86 9.61 -19.03
C ALA A 104 6.76 8.50 -18.45
N ALA A 105 7.03 8.52 -17.14
CA ALA A 105 7.80 7.48 -16.46
C ALA A 105 7.07 6.12 -16.48
N ASN A 106 5.75 6.12 -16.26
CA ASN A 106 4.90 4.95 -16.38
C ASN A 106 4.97 4.31 -17.78
N GLN A 107 4.86 5.15 -18.82
CA GLN A 107 4.92 4.70 -20.21
C GLN A 107 6.31 4.16 -20.58
N ALA A 108 7.39 4.74 -20.02
CA ALA A 108 8.74 4.24 -20.20
C ALA A 108 8.91 2.82 -19.61
N LEU A 109 8.37 2.58 -18.41
CA LEU A 109 8.36 1.26 -17.79
C LEU A 109 7.53 0.24 -18.59
N ILE A 110 6.35 0.65 -19.07
CA ILE A 110 5.52 -0.17 -19.97
C ILE A 110 6.33 -0.61 -21.20
N LYS A 111 7.02 0.33 -21.85
CA LYS A 111 7.81 0.05 -23.04
C LYS A 111 8.95 -0.93 -22.74
N ALA A 112 9.66 -0.76 -21.62
CA ALA A 112 10.73 -1.67 -21.22
C ALA A 112 10.22 -3.10 -20.96
N LEU A 113 9.04 -3.25 -20.35
CA LEU A 113 8.41 -4.56 -20.13
C LEU A 113 7.96 -5.22 -21.43
N ASP A 114 7.43 -4.44 -22.37
CA ASP A 114 7.01 -4.92 -23.69
C ASP A 114 8.25 -5.39 -24.51
N GLU A 115 9.37 -4.66 -24.44
CA GLU A 115 10.65 -5.07 -25.02
C GLU A 115 11.15 -6.38 -24.41
N ALA A 116 11.25 -6.48 -23.08
CA ALA A 116 11.72 -7.69 -22.40
C ALA A 116 10.87 -8.93 -22.72
N SER A 117 9.57 -8.75 -22.93
CA SER A 117 8.66 -9.84 -23.33
C SER A 117 8.91 -10.35 -24.75
N GLY A 118 9.47 -9.50 -25.62
CA GLY A 118 9.81 -9.84 -27.01
C GLY A 118 11.11 -10.62 -27.15
N GLU A 119 12.06 -10.48 -26.21
CA GLU A 119 13.43 -10.97 -26.40
C GLU A 119 13.57 -12.50 -26.37
N THR A 120 14.08 -13.07 -27.46
CA THR A 120 14.27 -14.52 -27.61
C THR A 120 15.69 -14.99 -27.28
N ARG A 121 16.67 -14.07 -27.31
CA ARG A 121 18.07 -14.37 -26.97
C ARG A 121 18.35 -14.00 -25.52
N CYS A 122 18.99 -14.89 -24.78
CA CYS A 122 19.25 -14.66 -23.35
C CYS A 122 20.11 -13.43 -23.06
N ALA A 123 21.09 -13.12 -23.91
CA ALA A 123 21.89 -11.92 -23.76
C ALA A 123 21.04 -10.63 -23.91
N ASP A 124 20.10 -10.63 -24.86
CA ASP A 124 19.21 -9.48 -25.07
C ASP A 124 18.17 -9.37 -23.96
N LEU A 125 17.67 -10.51 -23.46
CA LEU A 125 16.74 -10.55 -22.34
C LEU A 125 17.36 -9.94 -21.08
N VAL A 126 18.61 -10.28 -20.75
CA VAL A 126 19.31 -9.68 -19.61
C VAL A 126 19.38 -8.15 -19.76
N GLU A 127 19.76 -7.67 -20.95
CA GLU A 127 19.84 -6.22 -21.20
C GLU A 127 18.46 -5.54 -21.19
N ALA A 128 17.41 -6.22 -21.66
CA ALA A 128 16.05 -5.72 -21.58
C ALA A 128 15.54 -5.66 -20.12
N VAL A 129 15.88 -6.66 -19.29
CA VAL A 129 15.56 -6.63 -17.85
C VAL A 129 16.31 -5.49 -17.15
N ASN A 130 17.56 -5.21 -17.52
CA ASN A 130 18.27 -4.04 -17.02
C ASN A 130 17.62 -2.70 -17.44
N ARG A 131 16.97 -2.65 -18.62
CA ARG A 131 16.18 -1.47 -19.02
C ARG A 131 14.93 -1.30 -18.15
N VAL A 132 14.30 -2.40 -17.72
CA VAL A 132 13.18 -2.35 -16.77
C VAL A 132 13.65 -1.76 -15.44
N ASP A 133 14.81 -2.19 -14.92
CA ASP A 133 15.39 -1.64 -13.69
C ASP A 133 15.61 -0.12 -13.77
N ARG A 134 16.25 0.34 -14.85
CA ARG A 134 16.46 1.78 -15.10
C ARG A 134 15.15 2.55 -15.21
N ALA A 135 14.09 1.95 -15.75
CA ALA A 135 12.76 2.58 -15.79
C ALA A 135 12.12 2.65 -14.40
N CYS A 136 12.30 1.63 -13.54
CA CYS A 136 11.91 1.68 -12.14
C CYS A 136 12.63 2.82 -11.41
N GLU A 137 13.95 2.94 -11.57
CA GLU A 137 14.75 4.03 -10.99
C GLU A 137 14.31 5.41 -11.50
N GLY A 138 14.05 5.53 -12.81
CA GLY A 138 13.61 6.79 -13.42
C GLY A 138 12.30 7.30 -12.84
N CYS A 139 11.34 6.42 -12.54
CA CYS A 139 10.12 6.79 -11.81
C CYS A 139 10.42 7.12 -10.34
N HIS A 140 11.21 6.28 -9.66
CA HIS A 140 11.52 6.47 -8.24
C HIS A 140 12.35 7.71 -7.92
N ALA A 141 13.13 8.22 -8.86
CA ALA A 141 13.88 9.46 -8.69
C ALA A 141 12.96 10.65 -8.32
N ASP A 142 11.71 10.60 -8.75
CA ASP A 142 10.75 11.70 -8.61
C ASP A 142 9.59 11.39 -7.65
N TYR A 143 9.27 10.10 -7.44
CA TYR A 143 8.02 9.68 -6.80
C TYR A 143 8.16 8.71 -5.61
N ARG A 144 9.39 8.41 -5.15
CA ARG A 144 9.64 7.52 -4.00
C ARG A 144 9.73 8.28 -2.68
#